data_AF-A0A4Q7X2R8-F1
#
_entry.id   AF-A0A4Q7X2R8-F1
#
_cell.length_a   1.000
_cell.length_b   1.000
_cell.length_c   1.000
_cell.angle_alpha   90.00
_cell.angle_beta   90.00
_cell.angle_gamma   90.00
#
_symmetry.space_group_name_H-M   'P 1'
#
loop_
_entity.id
_entity.type
_entity.pdbx_description
1 polymer ?
#
loop_
_entity_poly.entity_id
_entity_poly.type
_entity_poly.pdbx_seq_one_letter_code
_entity_poly.pdbx_strand_id
1 'polypeptide(L)'
;MPASEIFIQATETDPDVIARDAVRQAHERLRSGLAELTTSQPLPDAAEPPSVAVVDVCLQEVRRYLATAERSLYAPASGEEETRLLVDALRVGAAAIDAKIDVLAAADAVDAAGLAVTIAAMVDLHLQLEETVLLPALAGLLGVEPSLLAADLRAYLAGEQAELPTVIDVRRIARGGRHPRVLAHYARLAPGEAFVLVNNHDPKPLRREFEAIHSGAFTWEYLQAGPEEWRVRIGRVADNA
;
A
#
# COMPACT_ATOMS: atom_id res chain seq x y z
N MET A 1 32.33 0.63 10.50
CA MET A 1 31.33 0.43 11.57
C MET A 1 30.12 1.27 11.18
N PRO A 2 29.08 0.70 10.54
CA PRO A 2 27.85 1.45 10.36
C PRO A 2 27.17 1.58 11.73
N ALA A 3 26.75 2.80 12.06
CA ALA A 3 26.03 3.09 13.29
C ALA A 3 24.73 2.28 13.31
N SER A 4 24.55 1.47 14.35
CA SER A 4 23.24 0.91 14.67
C SER A 4 22.34 2.10 15.03
N GLU A 5 21.37 2.43 14.18
CA GLU A 5 20.34 3.39 14.52
C GLU A 5 19.51 2.81 15.66
N ILE A 6 19.69 3.36 16.86
CA ILE A 6 18.87 3.05 18.04
C ILE A 6 17.63 3.92 17.93
N PHE A 7 16.53 3.35 17.44
CA PHE A 7 15.22 3.99 17.49
C PHE A 7 14.68 3.90 18.91
N ILE A 8 14.42 5.05 19.53
CA ILE A 8 13.74 5.13 20.81
C ILE A 8 12.24 5.07 20.51
N GLN A 9 11.57 4.02 21.00
CA GLN A 9 10.12 3.83 20.85
C GLN A 9 9.36 5.10 21.28
N ALA A 10 8.37 5.50 20.48
CA ALA A 10 7.50 6.66 20.71
C ALA A 10 8.13 8.06 20.56
N THR A 11 9.07 8.23 19.63
CA THR A 11 9.60 9.54 19.21
C THR A 11 9.29 9.82 17.73
N GLU A 12 9.46 11.07 17.26
CA GLU A 12 9.23 11.45 15.84
C GLU A 12 10.07 10.65 14.83
N THR A 13 11.12 9.95 15.28
CA THR A 13 12.00 9.14 14.44
C THR A 13 11.60 7.65 14.40
N ASP A 14 10.62 7.24 15.20
CA ASP A 14 10.11 5.87 15.22
C ASP A 14 9.47 5.52 13.85
N PRO A 15 9.93 4.47 13.14
CA PRO A 15 9.39 4.09 11.84
C PRO A 15 7.88 3.88 11.82
N ASP A 16 7.31 3.35 12.90
CA ASP A 16 5.86 3.17 13.02
C ASP A 16 5.11 4.50 13.14
N VAL A 17 5.67 5.47 13.87
CA VAL A 17 5.11 6.82 13.99
C VAL A 17 5.16 7.52 12.64
N ILE A 18 6.30 7.44 11.96
CA ILE A 18 6.52 8.01 10.63
C ILE A 18 5.54 7.42 9.61
N ALA A 19 5.32 6.10 9.63
CA ALA A 19 4.40 5.45 8.70
C ALA A 19 2.95 5.88 8.93
N ARG A 20 2.50 5.90 10.19
CA ARG A 20 1.14 6.37 10.54
C ARG A 20 0.94 7.83 10.17
N ASP A 21 1.95 8.67 10.39
CA ASP A 21 1.90 10.08 10.00
C ASP A 21 1.77 10.27 8.48
N ALA A 22 2.53 9.50 7.69
CA ALA A 22 2.43 9.54 6.23
C ALA A 22 1.04 9.11 5.73
N VAL A 23 0.44 8.09 6.35
CA VAL A 23 -0.93 7.65 6.02
C VAL A 23 -1.95 8.75 6.37
N ARG A 24 -1.85 9.35 7.56
CA ARG A 24 -2.70 10.48 7.95
C ARG A 24 -2.61 11.65 6.96
N GLN A 25 -1.41 12.05 6.57
CA GLN A 25 -1.21 13.13 5.59
C GLN A 25 -1.85 12.80 4.23
N ALA A 26 -1.75 11.55 3.78
CA ALA A 26 -2.40 11.10 2.55
C ALA A 26 -3.93 11.18 2.65
N HIS A 27 -4.49 10.80 3.79
CA HIS A 27 -5.93 10.87 4.03
C HIS A 27 -6.43 12.32 4.12
N GLU A 28 -5.71 13.19 4.81
CA GLU A 28 -6.01 14.63 4.88
C GLU A 28 -6.02 15.25 3.47
N ARG A 29 -5.04 14.93 2.63
CA ARG A 29 -5.01 15.37 1.22
C ARG A 29 -6.26 14.93 0.45
N LEU A 30 -6.67 13.67 0.58
CA LEU A 30 -7.86 13.15 -0.08
C LEU A 30 -9.14 13.82 0.41
N ARG A 31 -9.29 13.96 1.73
CA ARG A 31 -10.45 14.64 2.33
C ARG A 31 -10.54 16.09 1.88
N SER A 32 -9.43 16.82 1.85
CA SER A 32 -9.38 18.19 1.34
C SER A 32 -9.80 18.27 -0.14
N GLY A 33 -9.23 17.41 -1.00
CA GLY A 33 -9.60 17.39 -2.42
C GLY A 33 -11.07 17.06 -2.65
N LEU A 34 -11.63 16.10 -1.92
CA LEU A 34 -13.05 15.73 -2.02
C LEU A 34 -13.98 16.78 -1.41
N ALA A 35 -13.54 17.50 -0.37
CA ALA A 35 -14.28 18.62 0.21
C ALA A 35 -14.40 19.78 -0.79
N GLU A 36 -13.36 20.09 -1.54
CA GLU A 36 -13.40 21.12 -2.59
C GLU A 36 -14.42 20.77 -3.70
N LEU A 37 -14.49 19.50 -4.09
CA LEU A 37 -15.47 19.01 -5.06
C LEU A 37 -16.92 19.10 -4.57
N THR A 38 -17.16 18.85 -3.27
CA THR A 38 -18.51 18.73 -2.71
C THR A 38 -19.05 20.04 -2.15
N THR A 39 -18.20 20.97 -1.71
CA THR A 39 -18.58 22.31 -1.24
C THR A 39 -18.86 23.28 -2.38
N SER A 40 -18.44 22.96 -3.60
CA SER A 40 -18.83 23.66 -4.83
C SER A 40 -20.26 23.30 -5.24
N GLN A 41 -21.24 23.50 -4.33
CA GLN A 41 -22.65 23.51 -4.73
C GLN A 41 -22.96 24.82 -5.45
N PRO A 42 -23.65 24.80 -6.60
CA PRO A 42 -24.04 26.02 -7.27
C PRO A 42 -25.06 26.76 -6.39
N LEU A 43 -24.63 27.88 -5.80
CA LEU A 43 -25.56 28.91 -5.35
C LEU A 43 -26.43 29.31 -6.57
N PRO A 44 -27.73 29.59 -6.39
CA PRO A 44 -28.65 29.86 -7.51
C PRO A 44 -28.26 31.05 -8.40
N ASP A 45 -27.23 31.82 -8.04
CA ASP A 45 -26.74 32.95 -8.85
C ASP A 45 -25.19 33.15 -8.83
N ALA A 46 -24.39 32.25 -8.23
CA ALA A 46 -22.93 32.42 -8.18
C ALA A 46 -22.16 31.16 -7.73
N ALA A 47 -21.96 30.20 -8.64
CA ALA A 47 -20.74 29.40 -8.72
C ALA A 47 -20.80 28.59 -10.02
N GLU A 48 -19.81 28.78 -10.91
CA GLU A 48 -19.59 27.82 -11.98
C GLU A 48 -19.25 26.46 -11.35
N PRO A 49 -19.81 25.34 -11.86
CA PRO A 49 -19.43 24.02 -11.37
C PRO A 49 -17.90 23.83 -11.48
N PRO A 50 -17.28 23.02 -10.60
CA PRO A 50 -15.85 22.74 -10.71
C PRO A 50 -15.55 22.21 -12.12
N SER A 51 -14.45 22.69 -12.71
CA SER A 51 -14.08 22.28 -14.07
C SER A 51 -13.90 20.76 -14.10
N VAL A 52 -14.30 20.12 -15.21
CA VAL A 52 -14.17 18.67 -15.43
C VAL A 52 -12.75 18.18 -15.13
N ALA A 53 -11.73 18.98 -15.47
CA ALA A 53 -10.33 18.67 -15.19
C ALA A 53 -10.01 18.54 -13.69
N VAL A 54 -10.63 19.35 -12.83
CA VAL A 54 -10.43 19.29 -11.37
C VAL A 54 -11.08 18.02 -10.81
N VAL A 55 -12.27 17.68 -11.28
CA VAL A 55 -12.96 16.42 -10.92
C VAL A 55 -12.09 15.23 -11.29
N ASP A 56 -11.63 15.16 -12.55
CA ASP A 56 -10.80 14.06 -13.05
C ASP A 56 -9.51 13.90 -12.24
N VAL A 57 -8.84 15.01 -11.91
CA VAL A 57 -7.62 14.99 -11.08
C VAL A 57 -7.91 14.43 -9.69
N CYS A 58 -8.96 14.90 -9.02
CA CYS A 58 -9.33 14.42 -7.68
C CYS A 58 -9.71 12.93 -7.68
N LEU A 59 -10.48 12.46 -8.66
CA LEU A 59 -10.86 11.05 -8.75
C LEU A 59 -9.66 10.16 -9.10
N GLN A 60 -8.74 10.66 -9.92
CA GLN A 60 -7.48 9.99 -10.21
C GLN A 60 -6.60 9.88 -8.94
N GLU A 61 -6.61 10.89 -8.07
CA GLU A 61 -5.92 10.82 -6.76
C GLU A 61 -6.50 9.72 -5.88
N VAL A 62 -7.84 9.61 -5.79
CA VAL A 62 -8.50 8.52 -5.04
C VAL A 62 -8.06 7.16 -5.56
N ARG A 63 -8.06 6.94 -6.88
CA ARG A 63 -7.58 5.69 -7.49
C ARG A 63 -6.13 5.38 -7.18
N ARG A 64 -5.24 6.39 -7.28
CA ARG A 64 -3.82 6.24 -6.95
C ARG A 64 -3.61 5.86 -5.49
N TYR A 65 -4.38 6.46 -4.59
CA TYR A 65 -4.36 6.10 -3.19
C TYR A 65 -4.81 4.66 -2.96
N LEU A 66 -5.98 4.27 -3.48
CA LEU A 66 -6.51 2.91 -3.29
C LEU A 66 -5.54 1.83 -3.81
N ALA A 67 -4.88 2.07 -4.95
CA ALA A 67 -3.84 1.18 -5.47
C ALA A 67 -2.59 1.13 -4.56
N THR A 68 -2.25 2.25 -3.92
CA THR A 68 -1.15 2.31 -2.94
C THR A 68 -1.52 1.59 -1.64
N ALA A 69 -2.74 1.78 -1.15
CA ALA A 69 -3.28 1.11 0.03
C ALA A 69 -3.37 -0.40 -0.17
N GLU A 70 -3.85 -0.88 -1.33
CA GLU A 70 -3.87 -2.32 -1.65
C GLU A 70 -2.47 -2.92 -1.52
N ARG A 71 -1.48 -2.29 -2.16
CA ARG A 71 -0.12 -2.81 -2.21
C ARG A 71 0.60 -2.71 -0.86
N SER A 72 0.38 -1.66 -0.09
CA SER A 72 1.25 -1.32 1.05
C SER A 72 0.58 -1.49 2.41
N LEU A 73 -0.76 -1.51 2.47
CA LEU A 73 -1.53 -1.77 3.70
C LEU A 73 -2.22 -3.13 3.63
N TYR A 74 -2.95 -3.43 2.55
CA TYR A 74 -3.86 -4.58 2.51
C TYR A 74 -3.14 -5.89 2.22
N ALA A 75 -2.30 -5.93 1.17
CA ALA A 75 -1.58 -7.14 0.81
C ALA A 75 -0.72 -7.67 1.99
N PRO A 76 0.06 -6.82 2.71
CA PRO A 76 0.74 -7.23 3.94
C PRO A 76 -0.15 -7.77 5.05
N ALA A 77 -1.33 -7.20 5.23
CA ALA A 77 -2.28 -7.59 6.28
C ALA A 77 -3.19 -8.76 5.91
N SER A 78 -3.24 -9.15 4.63
CA SER A 78 -4.18 -10.18 4.14
C SER A 78 -3.85 -11.60 4.61
N GLY A 79 -2.58 -11.86 4.96
CA GLY A 79 -2.13 -13.19 5.38
C GLY A 79 -2.57 -13.57 6.80
N GLU A 80 -2.71 -12.58 7.68
CA GLU A 80 -2.95 -12.79 9.11
C GLU A 80 -4.44 -13.01 9.41
N GLU A 81 -4.76 -13.99 10.25
CA GLU A 81 -6.15 -14.37 10.56
C GLU A 81 -6.95 -13.20 11.15
N GLU A 82 -6.30 -12.40 12.00
CA GLU A 82 -6.93 -11.26 12.71
C GLU A 82 -7.35 -10.13 11.77
N THR A 83 -6.60 -9.88 10.69
CA THR A 83 -6.84 -8.77 9.75
C THR A 83 -7.47 -9.20 8.43
N ARG A 84 -7.48 -10.50 8.09
CA ARG A 84 -7.94 -11.01 6.79
C ARG A 84 -9.35 -10.55 6.42
N LEU A 85 -10.32 -10.74 7.31
CA LEU A 85 -11.72 -10.37 7.02
C LEU A 85 -11.91 -8.86 6.86
N LEU A 86 -11.16 -8.05 7.62
CA LEU A 86 -11.17 -6.60 7.48
C LEU A 86 -10.59 -6.19 6.12
N VAL A 87 -9.46 -6.79 5.73
CA VAL A 87 -8.83 -6.55 4.43
C VAL A 87 -9.75 -6.93 3.28
N ASP A 88 -10.45 -8.06 3.35
CA ASP A 88 -11.42 -8.46 2.34
C ASP A 88 -12.56 -7.44 2.24
N ALA A 89 -13.06 -6.93 3.37
CA ALA A 89 -14.08 -5.88 3.38
C ALA A 89 -13.57 -4.55 2.79
N LEU A 90 -12.33 -4.15 3.10
CA LEU A 90 -11.70 -2.95 2.54
C LEU A 90 -11.52 -3.09 1.02
N ARG A 91 -11.11 -4.25 0.52
CA ARG A 91 -11.01 -4.51 -0.93
C ARG A 91 -12.36 -4.38 -1.64
N VAL A 92 -13.43 -4.91 -1.03
CA VAL A 92 -14.80 -4.73 -1.53
C VAL A 92 -15.19 -3.24 -1.54
N GLY A 93 -14.85 -2.50 -0.48
CA GLY A 93 -15.08 -1.05 -0.39
C GLY A 93 -14.35 -0.26 -1.47
N ALA A 94 -13.07 -0.54 -1.68
CA ALA A 94 -12.25 0.07 -2.72
C ALA A 94 -12.81 -0.19 -4.12
N ALA A 95 -13.22 -1.43 -4.41
CA ALA A 95 -13.85 -1.77 -5.69
C ALA A 95 -15.21 -1.05 -5.88
N ALA A 96 -16.00 -0.89 -4.81
CA ALA A 96 -17.26 -0.14 -4.87
C ALA A 96 -17.04 1.36 -5.10
N ILE A 97 -16.00 1.95 -4.49
CA ILE A 97 -15.59 3.34 -4.76
C ILE A 97 -15.19 3.47 -6.23
N ASP A 98 -14.34 2.58 -6.73
CA ASP A 98 -13.86 2.62 -8.12
C ASP A 98 -15.00 2.50 -9.14
N ALA A 99 -15.93 1.57 -8.93
CA ALA A 99 -17.12 1.44 -9.76
C ALA A 99 -18.01 2.70 -9.71
N LYS A 100 -18.05 3.40 -8.57
CA LYS A 100 -18.80 4.66 -8.45
C LYS A 100 -18.13 5.81 -9.21
N ILE A 101 -16.79 5.83 -9.23
CA ILE A 101 -16.01 6.77 -10.06
C ILE A 101 -16.32 6.55 -11.54
N ASP A 102 -16.40 5.30 -12.00
CA ASP A 102 -16.78 5.00 -13.40
C ASP A 102 -18.19 5.50 -13.74
N VAL A 103 -19.14 5.34 -12.81
CA VAL A 103 -20.51 5.87 -12.99
C VAL A 103 -20.50 7.40 -13.07
N LEU A 104 -19.72 8.09 -12.24
CA LEU A 104 -19.58 9.54 -12.28
C LEU A 104 -18.97 10.01 -13.62
N ALA A 105 -17.97 9.32 -14.13
CA ALA A 105 -17.35 9.67 -15.42
C ALA A 105 -18.32 9.60 -16.61
N ALA A 106 -19.41 8.84 -16.50
CA ALA A 106 -20.45 8.71 -17.52
C ALA A 106 -21.72 9.55 -17.23
N ALA A 107 -21.78 10.24 -16.09
CA ALA A 107 -22.97 10.95 -15.63
C ALA A 107 -23.13 12.32 -16.29
N ASP A 108 -24.37 12.82 -16.32
CA ASP A 108 -24.62 14.23 -16.65
C ASP A 108 -24.31 15.16 -15.46
N ALA A 109 -24.39 16.48 -15.68
CA ALA A 109 -24.00 17.46 -14.67
C ALA A 109 -24.86 17.45 -13.39
N VAL A 110 -26.13 17.01 -13.47
CA VAL A 110 -27.04 16.99 -12.31
C VAL A 110 -26.75 15.77 -11.45
N ASP A 111 -26.61 14.60 -12.07
CA ASP A 111 -26.28 13.36 -11.38
C ASP A 111 -24.84 13.38 -10.84
N ALA A 112 -23.92 14.08 -11.52
CA ALA A 112 -22.52 14.19 -11.12
C ALA A 112 -22.33 14.75 -9.70
N ALA A 113 -23.08 15.77 -9.32
CA ALA A 113 -22.96 16.39 -7.99
C ALA A 113 -23.35 15.42 -6.87
N GLY A 114 -24.46 14.69 -7.04
CA GLY A 114 -24.91 13.69 -6.06
C GLY A 114 -23.95 12.49 -5.97
N LEU A 115 -23.41 12.06 -7.10
CA LEU A 115 -22.41 10.99 -7.17
C LEU A 115 -21.09 11.43 -6.50
N ALA A 116 -20.63 12.67 -6.70
CA ALA A 116 -19.43 13.19 -6.06
C ALA A 116 -19.56 13.21 -4.53
N VAL A 117 -20.70 13.66 -3.99
CA VAL A 117 -21.00 13.60 -2.55
C VAL A 117 -21.01 12.16 -2.04
N THR A 118 -21.59 11.23 -2.81
CA THR A 118 -21.61 9.81 -2.47
C THR A 118 -20.20 9.22 -2.42
N ILE A 119 -19.36 9.51 -3.41
CA ILE A 119 -17.95 9.07 -3.45
C ILE A 119 -17.19 9.63 -2.25
N ALA A 120 -17.36 10.93 -1.95
CA ALA A 120 -16.69 11.57 -0.82
C ALA A 120 -17.03 10.88 0.52
N ALA A 121 -18.31 10.54 0.74
CA ALA A 121 -18.74 9.82 1.93
C ALA A 121 -18.20 8.38 2.00
N MET A 122 -18.19 7.67 0.86
CA MET A 122 -17.62 6.31 0.78
C MET A 122 -16.12 6.31 1.07
N VAL A 123 -15.38 7.25 0.47
CA VAL A 123 -13.94 7.41 0.72
C VAL A 123 -13.70 7.75 2.18
N ASP A 124 -14.42 8.71 2.78
CA ASP A 124 -14.18 9.07 4.18
C ASP A 124 -14.40 7.89 5.14
N LEU A 125 -15.48 7.12 4.98
CA LEU A 125 -15.69 5.91 5.77
C LEU A 125 -14.56 4.88 5.58
N HIS A 126 -14.11 4.71 4.34
CA HIS A 126 -13.02 3.81 3.99
C HIS A 126 -11.69 4.20 4.67
N LEU A 127 -11.34 5.49 4.61
CA LEU A 127 -10.17 6.05 5.29
C LEU A 127 -10.27 5.94 6.82
N GLN A 128 -11.48 6.10 7.38
CA GLN A 128 -11.71 5.90 8.82
C GLN A 128 -11.48 4.44 9.24
N LEU A 129 -11.90 3.46 8.44
CA LEU A 129 -11.64 2.05 8.73
C LEU A 129 -10.14 1.75 8.71
N GLU A 130 -9.41 2.33 7.76
CA GLU A 130 -7.95 2.21 7.73
C GLU A 130 -7.31 2.82 8.98
N GLU A 131 -7.68 4.06 9.34
CA GLU A 131 -7.10 4.78 10.48
C GLU A 131 -7.41 4.11 11.83
N THR A 132 -8.67 3.71 12.03
CA THR A 132 -9.18 3.31 13.36
C THR A 132 -9.08 1.82 13.61
N VAL A 133 -9.04 1.00 12.56
CA VAL A 133 -9.05 -0.47 12.67
C VAL A 133 -7.79 -1.07 12.08
N LEU A 134 -7.46 -0.77 10.82
CA LEU A 134 -6.35 -1.45 10.15
C LEU A 134 -4.99 -1.00 10.69
N LEU A 135 -4.70 0.31 10.74
CA LEU A 135 -3.38 0.82 11.15
C LEU A 135 -2.96 0.37 12.56
N PRO A 136 -3.85 0.33 13.58
CA PRO A 136 -3.51 -0.27 14.87
C PRO A 136 -3.17 -1.76 14.76
N ALA A 137 -3.90 -2.51 13.93
CA ALA A 137 -3.71 -3.95 13.74
C ALA A 137 -2.43 -4.29 12.95
N LEU A 138 -1.88 -3.36 12.17
CA LEU A 138 -0.60 -3.57 11.47
C LEU A 138 0.61 -3.60 12.41
N ALA A 139 0.48 -3.08 13.62
CA ALA A 139 1.60 -2.95 14.56
C ALA A 139 2.15 -4.34 14.94
N GLY A 140 3.40 -4.61 14.56
CA GLY A 140 4.10 -5.86 14.90
C GLY A 140 3.86 -7.02 13.94
N LEU A 141 3.12 -6.84 12.84
CA LEU A 141 2.97 -7.86 11.81
C LEU A 141 4.28 -8.02 11.02
N LEU A 142 4.71 -9.27 10.80
CA LEU A 142 5.97 -9.58 10.10
C LEU A 142 5.97 -9.16 8.62
N GLY A 143 4.78 -9.12 8.00
CA GLY A 143 4.59 -8.69 6.61
C GLY A 143 4.67 -7.17 6.43
N VAL A 144 4.64 -6.39 7.51
CA VAL A 144 4.62 -4.93 7.48
C VAL A 144 6.00 -4.39 7.82
N GLU A 145 6.59 -3.62 6.91
CA GLU A 145 7.79 -2.84 7.18
C GLU A 145 7.44 -1.35 7.15
N PRO A 146 7.38 -0.67 8.31
CA PRO A 146 6.90 0.70 8.41
C PRO A 146 7.68 1.68 7.51
N SER A 147 8.98 1.47 7.29
CA SER A 147 9.78 2.34 6.43
C SER A 147 9.40 2.20 4.95
N LEU A 148 9.08 0.98 4.49
CA LEU A 148 8.56 0.77 3.13
C LEU A 148 7.19 1.42 2.97
N LEU A 149 6.28 1.21 3.94
CA LEU A 149 4.96 1.84 3.94
C LEU A 149 5.10 3.37 3.85
N ALA A 150 5.89 3.97 4.74
CA ALA A 150 6.13 5.41 4.73
C ALA A 150 6.75 5.91 3.40
N ALA A 151 7.62 5.13 2.76
CA ALA A 151 8.21 5.48 1.48
C ALA A 151 7.15 5.50 0.36
N ASP A 152 6.27 4.50 0.31
CA ASP A 152 5.20 4.45 -0.70
C ASP A 152 4.21 5.62 -0.54
N LEU A 153 3.82 5.93 0.70
CA LEU A 153 2.89 7.04 0.97
C LEU A 153 3.52 8.40 0.66
N ARG A 154 4.82 8.58 0.91
CA ARG A 154 5.53 9.81 0.50
C ARG A 154 5.60 9.96 -1.01
N ALA A 155 5.89 8.88 -1.74
CA ALA A 155 5.87 8.91 -3.21
C ALA A 155 4.47 9.29 -3.72
N TYR A 156 3.42 8.69 -3.16
CA TYR A 156 2.04 9.08 -3.44
C TYR A 156 1.79 10.58 -3.19
N LEU A 157 2.18 11.10 -2.03
CA LEU A 157 2.03 12.52 -1.67
C LEU A 157 2.79 13.46 -2.62
N ALA A 158 3.94 13.01 -3.14
CA ALA A 158 4.73 13.72 -4.14
C ALA A 158 4.15 13.62 -5.56
N GLY A 159 3.11 12.82 -5.78
CA GLY A 159 2.53 12.54 -7.10
C GLY A 159 3.33 11.54 -7.93
N GLU A 160 4.25 10.80 -7.30
CA GLU A 160 5.10 9.79 -7.91
C GLU A 160 4.48 8.39 -7.80
N GLN A 161 4.86 7.49 -8.70
CA GLN A 161 4.50 6.08 -8.62
C GLN A 161 5.59 5.32 -7.87
N ALA A 162 5.25 4.76 -6.71
CA ALA A 162 6.15 3.85 -6.01
C ALA A 162 6.18 2.50 -6.73
N GLU A 163 7.31 2.19 -7.37
CA GLU A 163 7.56 0.87 -7.96
C GLU A 163 8.14 -0.09 -6.92
N LEU A 164 7.65 -1.32 -6.90
CA LEU A 164 8.25 -2.39 -6.12
C LEU A 164 9.61 -2.76 -6.73
N PRO A 165 10.72 -2.71 -5.97
CA PRO A 165 12.02 -3.10 -6.50
C PRO A 165 12.03 -4.55 -7.01
N THR A 166 12.35 -4.76 -8.27
CA THR A 166 12.46 -6.11 -8.86
C THR A 166 13.70 -6.87 -8.37
N VAL A 167 14.64 -6.18 -7.72
CA VAL A 167 15.86 -6.75 -7.13
C VAL A 167 16.05 -6.21 -5.72
N ILE A 168 16.20 -7.12 -4.75
CA ILE A 168 16.49 -6.81 -3.35
C ILE A 168 17.90 -7.32 -3.02
N ASP A 169 18.85 -6.40 -2.88
CA ASP A 169 20.21 -6.69 -2.45
C ASP A 169 20.33 -6.55 -0.92
N VAL A 170 20.35 -7.68 -0.22
CA VAL A 170 20.43 -7.71 1.24
C VAL A 170 21.86 -7.59 1.77
N ARG A 171 22.89 -7.54 0.90
CA ARG A 171 24.29 -7.45 1.34
C ARG A 171 24.58 -6.15 2.09
N ARG A 172 23.85 -5.08 1.76
CA ARG A 172 23.94 -3.76 2.42
C ARG A 172 23.03 -3.63 3.64
N ILE A 173 22.19 -4.62 3.91
CA ILE A 173 21.24 -4.60 5.03
C ILE A 173 21.87 -5.32 6.23
N ALA A 174 21.73 -4.73 7.42
CA ALA A 174 22.16 -5.32 8.67
C ALA A 174 21.50 -6.70 8.86
N ARG A 175 22.24 -7.67 9.41
CA ARG A 175 21.83 -9.09 9.48
C ARG A 175 20.41 -9.29 10.01
N GLY A 176 20.02 -8.58 11.06
CA GLY A 176 18.68 -8.67 11.67
C GLY A 176 17.55 -8.14 10.79
N GLY A 177 17.83 -7.18 9.90
CA GLY A 177 16.83 -6.55 9.03
C GLY A 177 16.62 -7.25 7.68
N ARG A 178 17.44 -8.26 7.35
CA ARG A 178 17.39 -8.91 6.02
C ARG A 178 16.09 -9.67 5.79
N HIS A 179 15.75 -10.57 6.72
CA HIS A 179 14.54 -11.41 6.57
C HIS A 179 13.26 -10.57 6.64
N PRO A 180 13.06 -9.66 7.61
CA PRO A 180 11.91 -8.77 7.62
C PRO A 180 11.75 -8.00 6.32
N ARG A 181 12.84 -7.44 5.77
CA ARG A 181 12.78 -6.71 4.50
C ARG A 181 12.33 -7.58 3.33
N VAL A 182 12.81 -8.83 3.25
CA VAL A 182 12.46 -9.74 2.16
C VAL A 182 11.01 -10.24 2.29
N LEU A 183 10.57 -10.58 3.51
CA LEU A 183 9.20 -11.00 3.78
C LEU A 183 8.21 -9.86 3.53
N ALA A 184 8.49 -8.65 4.00
CA ALA A 184 7.65 -7.49 3.74
C ALA A 184 7.57 -7.16 2.25
N HIS A 185 8.65 -7.34 1.49
CA HIS A 185 8.61 -7.16 0.05
C HIS A 185 7.76 -8.25 -0.64
N TYR A 186 7.91 -9.52 -0.24
CA TYR A 186 7.09 -10.63 -0.73
C TYR A 186 5.60 -10.45 -0.42
N ALA A 187 5.27 -9.94 0.76
CA ALA A 187 3.91 -9.70 1.22
C ALA A 187 3.13 -8.71 0.34
N ARG A 188 3.84 -7.88 -0.43
CA ARG A 188 3.29 -6.88 -1.35
C ARG A 188 3.14 -7.35 -2.80
N LEU A 189 3.65 -8.54 -3.13
CA LEU A 189 3.55 -9.09 -4.48
C LEU A 189 2.11 -9.51 -4.79
N ALA A 190 1.62 -9.12 -5.96
CA ALA A 190 0.41 -9.71 -6.53
C ALA A 190 0.66 -11.18 -6.95
N PRO A 191 -0.39 -12.00 -7.10
CA PRO A 191 -0.26 -13.35 -7.64
C PRO A 191 0.49 -13.37 -8.99
N GLY A 192 1.49 -14.25 -9.12
CA GLY A 192 2.34 -14.35 -10.30
C GLY A 192 3.52 -13.38 -10.37
N GLU A 193 3.60 -12.39 -9.48
CA GLU A 193 4.74 -11.49 -9.39
C GLU A 193 5.93 -12.12 -8.66
N ALA A 194 7.13 -11.60 -8.93
CA ALA A 194 8.37 -12.06 -8.33
C ALA A 194 9.47 -10.98 -8.33
N PHE A 195 10.42 -11.13 -7.42
CA PHE A 195 11.63 -10.32 -7.32
C PHE A 195 12.87 -11.21 -7.20
N VAL A 196 14.05 -10.61 -7.39
CA VAL A 196 15.34 -11.29 -7.24
C VAL A 196 16.01 -10.86 -5.94
N LEU A 197 16.22 -11.81 -5.04
CA LEU A 197 17.07 -11.65 -3.87
C LEU A 197 18.54 -11.81 -4.27
N VAL A 198 19.39 -10.85 -3.89
CA VAL A 198 20.85 -10.92 -3.99
C VAL A 198 21.45 -11.02 -2.60
N ASN A 199 22.19 -12.11 -2.34
CA ASN A 199 22.82 -12.38 -1.03
C ASN A 199 24.29 -12.81 -1.18
N ASN A 200 25.07 -12.66 -0.11
CA ASN A 200 26.49 -13.06 -0.07
C ASN A 200 26.71 -14.54 0.29
N HIS A 201 25.63 -15.30 0.51
CA HIS A 201 25.66 -16.73 0.82
C HIS A 201 24.31 -17.36 0.45
N ASP A 202 24.25 -18.68 0.44
CA ASP A 202 23.01 -19.43 0.21
C ASP A 202 21.94 -19.06 1.27
N PRO A 203 20.79 -18.47 0.87
CA PRO A 203 19.73 -18.05 1.78
C PRO A 203 18.86 -19.21 2.32
N LYS A 204 19.46 -20.35 2.67
CA LYS A 204 18.74 -21.52 3.24
C LYS A 204 17.88 -21.18 4.48
N PRO A 205 18.36 -20.37 5.45
CA PRO A 205 17.54 -20.03 6.61
C PRO A 205 16.27 -19.27 6.21
N LEU A 206 16.39 -18.32 5.28
CA LEU A 206 15.25 -17.56 4.75
C LEU A 206 14.29 -18.49 4.00
N ARG A 207 14.81 -19.41 3.17
CA ARG A 207 13.96 -20.39 2.47
C ARG A 207 13.11 -21.20 3.45
N ARG A 208 13.71 -21.69 4.54
CA ARG A 208 12.98 -22.46 5.57
C ARG A 208 11.88 -21.64 6.24
N GLU A 209 12.11 -20.35 6.45
CA GLU A 209 11.10 -19.43 6.98
C GLU A 209 9.93 -19.24 6.00
N PHE A 210 10.21 -19.11 4.70
CA PHE A 210 9.18 -19.14 3.66
C PHE A 210 8.39 -20.45 3.64
N GLU A 211 9.06 -21.59 3.74
CA GLU A 211 8.42 -22.91 3.80
C GLU A 211 7.49 -23.03 5.02
N ALA A 212 7.86 -22.43 6.15
CA ALA A 212 7.07 -22.45 7.38
C ALA A 212 5.84 -21.52 7.32
N ILE A 213 5.99 -20.30 6.79
CA ILE A 213 4.95 -19.26 6.83
C ILE A 213 4.06 -19.29 5.59
N HIS A 214 4.61 -19.60 4.41
CA HIS A 214 3.95 -19.43 3.11
C HIS A 214 3.84 -20.76 2.34
N SER A 215 3.77 -21.89 3.04
CA SER A 215 3.77 -23.23 2.41
C SER A 215 2.78 -23.33 1.25
N GLY A 216 3.27 -23.71 0.07
CA GLY A 216 2.48 -23.86 -1.15
C GLY A 216 2.11 -22.55 -1.87
N ALA A 217 2.40 -21.38 -1.30
CA ALA A 217 2.03 -20.08 -1.86
C ALA A 217 3.18 -19.32 -2.54
N PHE A 218 4.43 -19.79 -2.40
CA PHE A 218 5.62 -19.14 -2.97
C PHE A 218 6.39 -20.06 -3.94
N THR A 219 7.18 -19.43 -4.80
CA THR A 219 8.16 -20.06 -5.70
C THR A 219 9.58 -19.64 -5.30
N TRP A 220 10.55 -20.53 -5.53
CA TRP A 220 11.94 -20.32 -5.16
C TRP A 220 12.87 -20.91 -6.21
N GLU A 221 13.48 -20.06 -7.02
CA GLU A 221 14.33 -20.46 -8.14
C GLU A 221 15.74 -19.86 -7.97
N TYR A 222 16.77 -20.71 -7.97
CA TYR A 222 18.14 -20.24 -7.98
C TYR A 222 18.51 -19.78 -9.39
N LEU A 223 18.77 -18.49 -9.55
CA LEU A 223 19.32 -17.91 -10.78
C LEU A 223 20.86 -18.00 -10.80
N GLN A 224 21.47 -17.94 -9.62
CA GLN A 224 22.92 -18.07 -9.44
C GLN A 224 23.24 -18.67 -8.07
N ALA A 225 24.13 -19.66 -8.05
CA ALA A 225 24.49 -20.42 -6.86
C ALA A 225 25.99 -20.30 -6.52
N GLY A 226 26.43 -19.10 -6.10
CA GLY A 226 27.73 -18.88 -5.48
C GLY A 226 28.97 -19.17 -6.33
N PRO A 227 30.19 -19.08 -5.75
CA PRO A 227 30.47 -18.72 -4.35
C PRO A 227 30.47 -17.20 -4.06
N GLU A 228 30.61 -16.34 -5.07
CA GLU A 228 30.74 -14.88 -4.87
C GLU A 228 29.40 -14.16 -4.66
N GLU A 229 28.34 -14.65 -5.31
CA GLU A 229 27.01 -14.06 -5.26
C GLU A 229 25.94 -15.14 -5.41
N TRP A 230 24.86 -15.00 -4.65
CA TRP A 230 23.68 -15.84 -4.73
C TRP A 230 22.51 -15.00 -5.20
N ARG A 231 21.87 -15.41 -6.30
CA ARG A 231 20.68 -14.77 -6.85
C ARG A 231 19.53 -15.77 -6.84
N VAL A 232 18.45 -15.41 -6.18
CA VAL A 232 17.26 -16.25 -6.06
C VAL A 232 16.05 -15.46 -6.50
N ARG A 233 15.30 -15.97 -7.47
CA ARG A 233 13.97 -15.45 -7.81
C ARG A 233 12.96 -16.02 -6.82
N ILE A 234 12.28 -15.12 -6.10
CA ILE A 234 11.24 -15.43 -5.13
C ILE A 234 9.95 -14.82 -5.67
N GLY A 235 8.90 -15.61 -5.83
CA GLY A 235 7.64 -15.13 -6.38
C GLY A 235 6.41 -15.72 -5.70
N ARG A 236 5.27 -15.07 -5.85
CA ARG A 236 3.97 -15.57 -5.39
C ARG A 236 3.37 -16.45 -6.48
N VAL A 237 2.82 -17.60 -6.11
CA VAL A 237 2.12 -18.48 -7.06
C VAL A 237 0.97 -17.71 -7.71
N ALA A 238 0.76 -17.90 -9.02
CA ALA A 238 -0.37 -17.30 -9.71
C ALA A 238 -1.68 -17.94 -9.26
N ASP A 239 -2.74 -17.14 -9.12
CA ASP A 239 -4.07 -17.70 -8.89
C ASP A 239 -4.45 -18.56 -10.10
N ASN A 240 -4.76 -19.83 -9.85
CA ASN A 240 -5.32 -20.68 -10.89
C ASN A 240 -6.79 -20.23 -11.08
N ALA A 241 -6.99 -19.29 -12.00
CA ALA A 241 -8.32 -18.82 -12.39
C ALA A 241 -9.18 -19.92 -13.03
#